data_AF-A0A3N5YB67-F1
#
_entry.id   AF-A0A3N5YB67-F1
#
_cell.length_a   1.000
_cell.length_b   1.000
_cell.length_c   1.000
_cell.angle_alpha   90.00
_cell.angle_beta   90.00
_cell.angle_gamma   90.00
#
_symmetry.space_group_name_H-M   'P 1'
#
loop_
_entity.id
_entity.type
_entity.pdbx_description
1 polymer ?
#
loop_
_entity_poly.entity_id
_entity_poly.type
_entity_poly.pdbx_seq_one_letter_code
_entity_poly.pdbx_strand_id
1 'polypeptide(L)'
;MAVVTVNDREKADFFFQATTTASKEGTGERVAKILVFGGFAGSGRRFEGTATITNRDGAIIFAHNSKKENFQSTAENIAKNLKKHIEEK
;
A
#
# COMPACT_ATOMS: atom_id res chain seq x y z
N MET A 1 17.01 18.22 -14.87
CA MET A 1 17.10 16.80 -15.28
C MET A 1 15.69 16.33 -15.62
N ALA A 2 15.49 15.70 -16.78
CA ALA A 2 14.19 15.14 -17.16
C ALA A 2 14.11 13.68 -16.67
N VAL A 3 13.04 13.33 -15.96
CA VAL A 3 12.76 11.95 -15.58
C VAL A 3 11.97 11.31 -16.72
N VAL A 4 12.48 10.22 -17.29
CA VAL A 4 11.81 9.49 -18.37
C VAL A 4 11.12 8.28 -17.77
N THR A 5 9.80 8.23 -17.89
CA THR A 5 9.01 7.06 -17.47
C THR A 5 8.97 6.05 -18.60
N VAL A 6 9.40 4.82 -18.31
CA VAL A 6 9.32 3.69 -19.23
C VAL A 6 8.48 2.57 -18.61
N ASN A 7 7.70 1.88 -19.44
CA ASN A 7 6.95 0.69 -19.01
C ASN A 7 7.77 -0.60 -19.16
N ASP A 8 8.95 -0.50 -19.78
CA ASP A 8 9.87 -1.62 -19.98
C ASP A 8 10.83 -1.71 -18.80
N ARG A 9 10.77 -2.84 -18.08
CA ARG A 9 11.58 -3.08 -16.89
C ARG A 9 13.08 -3.15 -17.21
N GLU A 10 13.47 -3.66 -18.37
CA GLU A 10 14.88 -3.83 -18.73
C GLU A 10 15.56 -2.50 -19.03
N LYS A 11 14.77 -1.48 -19.39
CA LYS A 11 15.22 -0.13 -19.66
C LYS A 11 15.16 0.79 -18.44
N ALA A 12 14.52 0.34 -17.35
CA ALA A 12 14.35 1.14 -16.15
C ALA A 12 15.56 0.97 -15.20
N ASP A 13 16.05 2.07 -14.65
CA ASP A 13 17.03 2.03 -13.56
C ASP A 13 16.37 1.62 -12.24
N PHE A 14 15.11 2.04 -12.07
CA PHE A 14 14.25 1.70 -10.94
C PHE A 14 12.88 1.28 -11.42
N PHE A 15 12.37 0.19 -10.87
CA PHE A 15 11.03 -0.32 -11.15
C PHE A 15 10.14 -0.15 -9.94
N PHE A 16 9.05 0.61 -10.09
CA PHE A 16 8.03 0.81 -9.06
C PHE A 16 6.85 -0.12 -9.31
N GLN A 17 6.46 -0.88 -8.29
CA GLN A 17 5.28 -1.73 -8.30
C GLN A 17 4.42 -1.43 -7.08
N ALA A 18 3.14 -1.12 -7.32
CA ALA A 18 2.15 -1.00 -6.27
C ALA A 18 1.00 -2.00 -6.53
N THR A 19 0.62 -2.73 -5.49
CA THR A 19 -0.49 -3.68 -5.52
C THR A 19 -1.44 -3.33 -4.39
N THR A 20 -2.74 -3.26 -4.68
CA THR A 20 -3.74 -3.01 -3.65
C THR A 20 -4.78 -4.11 -3.67
N THR A 21 -5.10 -4.63 -2.49
CA THR A 21 -6.10 -5.66 -2.25
C THR A 21 -7.20 -5.07 -1.37
N ALA A 22 -8.45 -5.21 -1.81
CA ALA A 22 -9.60 -4.89 -0.98
C ALA A 22 -10.11 -6.18 -0.35
N SER A 23 -10.13 -6.24 0.98
CA SER A 23 -10.80 -7.30 1.72
C SER A 23 -12.07 -6.75 2.37
N LYS A 24 -13.16 -7.50 2.22
CA LYS A 24 -14.44 -7.20 2.87
C LYS A 24 -14.64 -8.22 3.98
N GLU A 25 -14.93 -7.76 5.19
CA GLU A 25 -15.27 -8.64 6.30
C GLU A 25 -16.47 -9.52 5.96
N GLY A 26 -16.37 -10.80 6.32
CA GLY A 26 -17.48 -11.73 6.23
C GLY A 26 -18.61 -11.35 7.19
N THR A 27 -19.83 -11.77 6.87
CA THR A 27 -21.02 -11.49 7.71
C THR A 27 -20.83 -11.94 9.15
N GLY A 28 -20.22 -13.12 9.37
CA GLY A 28 -19.96 -13.65 10.72
C GLY A 28 -18.96 -12.80 11.52
N GLU A 29 -17.90 -12.32 10.88
CA GLU A 29 -16.87 -11.48 11.51
C GLU A 29 -17.43 -10.10 11.88
N ARG A 30 -18.29 -9.55 11.02
CA ARG A 30 -19.02 -8.31 11.27
C ARG A 30 -19.99 -8.44 12.43
N VAL A 31 -20.78 -9.53 12.48
CA VAL A 31 -21.71 -9.78 13.59
C VAL A 31 -20.96 -9.99 14.89
N ALA A 32 -19.86 -10.76 14.89
CA ALA A 32 -19.01 -10.94 16.06
C ALA A 32 -18.46 -9.59 16.57
N LYS A 33 -18.00 -8.71 15.68
CA LYS A 33 -17.52 -7.37 16.06
C LYS A 33 -18.63 -6.48 16.63
N ILE A 34 -19.83 -6.52 16.09
CA ILE A 34 -20.97 -5.76 16.64
C ILE A 34 -21.34 -6.30 18.03
N LEU A 35 -21.30 -7.61 18.23
CA LEU A 35 -21.59 -8.23 19.53
C LEU A 35 -20.53 -7.88 20.59
N VAL A 36 -19.26 -7.77 20.20
CA VAL A 36 -18.14 -7.50 21.12
C VAL A 36 -17.92 -5.99 21.35
N PHE A 37 -18.04 -5.16 20.31
CA PHE A 37 -17.69 -3.73 20.34
C PHE A 37 -18.91 -2.80 20.20
N GLY A 38 -20.13 -3.34 20.13
CA GLY A 38 -21.36 -2.57 20.01
C GLY A 38 -21.42 -1.73 18.73
N GLY A 39 -22.11 -0.58 18.80
CA GLY A 39 -22.25 0.37 17.69
C GLY A 39 -20.96 1.05 17.23
N PHE A 40 -19.82 0.78 17.88
CA PHE A 40 -18.49 1.29 17.51
C PHE A 40 -17.72 0.32 16.60
N ALA A 41 -18.33 -0.79 16.18
CA ALA A 41 -17.76 -1.67 15.15
C ALA A 41 -17.67 -0.90 13.82
N GLY A 42 -16.51 -0.29 13.56
CA GLY A 42 -16.25 0.51 12.36
C GLY A 42 -16.51 -0.22 11.03
N SER A 43 -16.25 0.47 9.92
CA SER A 43 -16.42 -0.06 8.56
C SER A 43 -15.69 -1.39 8.37
N GLY A 44 -16.43 -2.48 8.09
CA GLY A 44 -15.87 -3.82 7.80
C GLY A 44 -15.19 -3.95 6.44
N ARG A 45 -14.67 -2.86 5.87
CA ARG A 45 -13.86 -2.87 4.65
C ARG A 45 -12.43 -2.51 5.04
N ARG A 46 -11.47 -3.34 4.63
CA ARG A 46 -10.04 -3.10 4.82
C ARG A 46 -9.36 -3.09 3.46
N PHE A 47 -8.54 -2.07 3.24
CA PHE A 47 -7.71 -1.96 2.06
C PHE A 47 -6.26 -2.17 2.48
N GLU A 48 -5.59 -3.09 1.80
CA GLU A 48 -4.19 -3.38 1.98
C GLU A 48 -3.44 -3.00 0.72
N GLY A 49 -2.48 -2.10 0.82
CA GLY A 49 -1.60 -1.67 -0.26
C GLY A 49 -0.17 -2.07 0.02
N THR A 50 0.50 -2.65 -0.96
CA THR A 50 1.93 -2.94 -0.95
C THR A 50 2.59 -2.12 -2.04
N ALA A 51 3.68 -1.42 -1.73
CA ALA A 51 4.49 -0.74 -2.72
C ALA A 51 5.95 -1.19 -2.60
N THR A 52 6.58 -1.44 -3.74
CA THR A 52 7.94 -1.95 -3.84
C THR A 52 8.68 -1.18 -4.92
N ILE A 53 9.94 -0.84 -4.65
CA ILE A 53 10.86 -0.31 -5.65
C ILE A 53 12.08 -1.22 -5.70
N THR A 54 12.42 -1.70 -6.89
CA THR A 54 13.62 -2.50 -7.14
C THR A 54 14.55 -1.79 -8.11
N ASN A 55 15.86 -1.96 -7.95
CA ASN A 55 16.83 -1.56 -8.96
C ASN A 55 16.86 -2.56 -10.14
N ARG A 56 17.71 -2.29 -11.13
CA ARG A 56 17.89 -3.15 -12.31
C ARG A 56 18.33 -4.58 -11.96
N ASP A 57 19.12 -4.76 -10.91
CA ASP A 57 19.59 -6.08 -10.43
C ASP A 57 18.52 -6.86 -9.65
N GLY A 58 17.34 -6.26 -9.43
CA GLY A 58 16.26 -6.85 -8.65
C GLY A 58 16.38 -6.65 -7.14
N ALA A 59 17.39 -5.91 -6.66
CA ALA A 59 17.52 -5.56 -5.26
C ALA A 59 16.39 -4.61 -4.82
N ILE A 60 15.75 -4.93 -3.70
CA ILE A 60 14.67 -4.11 -3.13
C ILE A 60 15.30 -2.90 -2.45
N ILE A 61 15.02 -1.70 -2.97
CA ILE A 61 15.49 -0.44 -2.38
C ILE A 61 14.45 0.22 -1.48
N PHE A 62 13.17 -0.08 -1.70
CA PHE A 62 12.05 0.36 -0.86
C PHE A 62 10.95 -0.71 -0.90
N ALA A 63 10.38 -1.01 0.26
CA ALA A 63 9.18 -1.81 0.37
C ALA A 63 8.33 -1.28 1.54
N HIS A 64 7.03 -1.09 1.31
CA HIS A 64 6.13 -0.63 2.35
C HIS A 64 4.75 -1.25 2.21
N ASN A 65 4.20 -1.67 3.34
CA ASN A 65 2.84 -2.19 3.47
C ASN A 65 1.98 -1.19 4.24
N SER A 66 0.83 -0.88 3.68
CA SER A 66 -0.15 0.02 4.27
C SER A 66 -1.48 -0.70 4.42
N LYS A 67 -2.06 -0.66 5.61
CA LYS A 67 -3.40 -1.18 5.89
C LYS A 67 -4.26 -0.03 6.39
N LYS A 68 -5.26 0.37 5.61
CA LYS A 68 -6.17 1.49 5.93
C LYS A 68 -7.62 1.17 5.57
N GLU A 69 -8.51 2.00 6.07
CA GLU A 69 -9.96 1.83 5.92
C GLU A 69 -10.45 2.11 4.48
N ASN A 70 -9.66 2.80 3.67
CA ASN A 70 -9.96 3.12 2.29
C ASN A 70 -8.70 3.18 1.41
N PHE A 71 -8.90 3.19 0.09
CA PHE A 71 -7.82 3.20 -0.92
C PHE A 71 -6.97 4.48 -0.84
N GLN A 72 -7.59 5.64 -0.71
CA GLN A 72 -6.88 6.93 -0.69
C GLN A 72 -5.91 7.02 0.48
N SER A 73 -6.36 6.73 1.70
CA SER A 73 -5.52 6.70 2.89
C SER A 73 -4.41 5.66 2.79
N THR A 74 -4.65 4.56 2.07
CA THR A 74 -3.61 3.56 1.79
C THR A 74 -2.51 4.14 0.91
N ALA A 75 -2.90 4.79 -0.20
CA ALA A 75 -1.98 5.44 -1.14
C ALA A 75 -1.21 6.61 -0.51
N GLU A 76 -1.88 7.46 0.27
CA GLU A 76 -1.25 8.58 1.00
C GLU A 76 -0.20 8.08 1.99
N ASN A 77 -0.50 6.98 2.70
CA ASN A 77 0.45 6.39 3.63
C ASN A 77 1.68 5.83 2.91
N ILE A 78 1.51 5.18 1.75
CA ILE A 78 2.63 4.74 0.91
C ILE A 78 3.47 5.93 0.45
N ALA A 79 2.83 6.97 -0.09
CA ALA A 79 3.52 8.17 -0.57
C ALA A 79 4.30 8.88 0.55
N LYS A 80 3.71 8.99 1.75
CA LYS A 80 4.37 9.58 2.92
C LYS A 80 5.61 8.80 3.34
N ASN A 81 5.53 7.47 3.37
CA ASN A 81 6.68 6.62 3.75
C ASN A 81 7.77 6.62 2.68
N LEU A 82 7.39 6.65 1.40
CA LEU A 82 8.35 6.79 0.31
C LEU A 82 9.08 8.14 0.38
N LYS A 83 8.36 9.24 0.59
CA LYS A 83 8.96 10.57 0.75
C LYS A 83 9.96 10.58 1.92
N LYS A 84 9.54 10.07 3.08
CA LYS A 84 10.41 9.97 4.27
C LYS A 84 11.68 9.16 3.96
N HIS A 85 11.55 8.03 3.27
CA HIS A 85 12.69 7.20 2.87
C HIS A 85 13.69 7.92 1.94
N ILE A 86 13.19 8.81 1.08
CA ILE A 86 14.03 9.61 0.18
C ILE A 86 14.72 10.75 0.95
N GLU A 87 14.06 11.36 1.92
CA GLU A 87 14.59 12.48 2.70
C GLU A 87 15.57 12.06 3.81
N GLU A 88 15.45 10.84 4.34
CA GLU A 88 16.31 10.30 5.41
C GLU A 88 17.55 9.54 4.89
N LYS A 89 17.69 9.41 3.56
CA LYS A 89 18.87 8.84 2.89
C LYS A 89 19.75 9.94 2.31
#